data_AF-A0A1X7SNX9-F1
#
_entry.id   AF-A0A1X7SNX9-F1
#
_cell.length_a   1.000
_cell.length_b   1.000
_cell.length_c   1.000
_cell.angle_alpha   90.00
_cell.angle_beta   90.00
_cell.angle_gamma   90.00
#
_symmetry.space_group_name_H-M   'P 1'
#
loop_
_entity.id
_entity.type
_entity.pdbx_description
1 polymer ?
#
loop_
_entity_poly.entity_id
_entity_poly.type
_entity_poly.pdbx_seq_one_letter_code
_entity_poly.pdbx_strand_id
1 'polypeptide(L)' 'MVVKEYGIGDYVHHAPGEVTGVQWTSGTVMVEYGRGVIPSTLFFALADTVFGTTDFVVFYETIKIYAIALGQELLQGNI' A
#
# COMPACT_ATOMS: atom_id res chain seq x y z
N MET A 1 -13.99 1.78 -21.51
CA MET A 1 -12.99 1.68 -20.44
C MET A 1 -11.79 0.97 -21.04
N VAL A 2 -10.60 1.58 -21.02
CA VAL A 2 -9.39 0.95 -21.60
C VAL A 2 -8.75 0.13 -20.49
N VAL A 3 -8.71 -1.19 -20.67
CA VAL A 3 -7.95 -2.08 -19.79
C VAL A 3 -6.53 -2.12 -20.32
N LYS A 4 -5.55 -1.88 -19.46
CA LYS A 4 -4.13 -1.99 -19.79
C LYS A 4 -3.56 -3.16 -19.00
N GLU A 5 -2.98 -4.11 -19.72
CA GLU A 5 -2.29 -5.26 -19.15
C GLU A 5 -0.81 -4.94 -18.96
N TYR A 6 -0.23 -5.48 -17.89
CA TYR A 6 1.17 -5.29 -17.53
C TYR A 6 1.78 -6.65 -17.19
N GLY A 7 2.96 -6.93 -17.73
CA GLY A 7 3.72 -8.15 -17.53
C GLY A 7 4.86 -8.01 -16.51
N ILE A 8 5.65 -9.08 -16.38
CA ILE A 8 6.84 -9.09 -15.54
C ILE A 8 7.86 -8.08 -16.09
N GLY A 9 8.34 -7.18 -15.23
CA GLY A 9 9.30 -6.15 -15.58
C GLY A 9 8.67 -4.84 -16.04
N ASP A 10 7.35 -4.79 -16.24
CA ASP A 10 6.64 -3.55 -16.50
C ASP A 10 6.49 -2.71 -15.23
N TYR A 11 6.41 -1.39 -15.42
CA TYR A 11 6.17 -0.42 -14.37
C TYR A 11 4.77 0.19 -14.51
N VAL A 12 4.01 0.15 -13.43
CA VAL A 12 2.71 0.81 -13.32
C VAL A 12 2.89 2.05 -12.45
N HIS A 13 2.71 3.23 -13.02
CA HIS A 13 2.72 4.48 -12.27
C HIS A 13 1.28 4.90 -11.98
N HIS A 14 0.94 5.05 -10.70
CA HIS A 14 -0.35 5.55 -10.24
C HIS A 14 -0.16 6.94 -9.65
N ALA A 15 -0.64 7.97 -10.36
CA ALA A 15 -0.38 9.35 -9.99
C ALA A 15 -1.32 9.82 -8.86
N PRO A 16 -0.92 10.84 -8.07
CA PRO A 16 -1.78 11.40 -7.04
C PRO A 16 -3.14 11.86 -7.60
N GLY A 17 -4.23 11.36 -7.00
CA GLY A 17 -5.60 11.70 -7.40
C GLY A 17 -6.19 10.86 -8.52
N GLU A 18 -5.42 9.94 -9.13
CA GLU A 18 -5.98 8.95 -10.05
C GLU A 18 -6.86 7.94 -9.31
N VAL A 19 -7.85 7.42 -10.02
CA VAL A 19 -8.73 6.35 -9.53
C VAL A 19 -8.87 5.32 -10.62
N THR A 20 -8.54 4.07 -10.31
CA THR A 20 -8.56 2.97 -11.29
C THR A 20 -9.15 1.72 -10.67
N GLY A 21 -9.96 0.99 -11.44
CA GLY A 21 -10.26 -0.41 -11.13
C GLY A 21 -9.03 -1.27 -11.41
N VAL A 22 -8.69 -2.16 -10.49
CA VAL A 22 -7.50 -3.02 -10.57
C VAL A 22 -7.89 -4.49 -10.48
N GLN A 23 -7.14 -5.34 -11.18
CA GLN A 23 -7.30 -6.79 -11.14
C GLN A 23 -5.92 -7.43 -11.19
N TRP A 24 -5.67 -8.35 -10.26
CA TRP A 24 -4.47 -9.17 -10.24
C TRP A 24 -4.86 -10.63 -10.51
N THR A 25 -4.18 -11.29 -11.44
CA THR A 25 -4.33 -12.73 -11.68
C THR A 25 -3.58 -13.54 -10.63
N SER A 26 -3.86 -14.84 -10.55
CA SER A 26 -3.16 -15.73 -9.61
C SER A 26 -1.66 -15.76 -9.89
N GLY A 27 -0.84 -15.66 -8.84
CA GLY A 27 0.62 -15.66 -8.96
C GLY A 27 1.24 -14.30 -9.27
N THR A 28 0.46 -13.22 -9.35
CA THR A 28 1.01 -11.87 -9.53
C THR A 28 1.76 -11.41 -8.30
N VAL A 29 3.01 -10.99 -8.49
CA VAL A 29 3.87 -10.40 -7.46
C VAL A 29 4.46 -9.11 -8.03
N MET A 30 4.57 -8.08 -7.20
CA MET A 30 5.20 -6.82 -7.56
C MET A 30 5.93 -6.21 -6.37
N VAL A 31 6.88 -5.32 -6.69
CA VAL A 31 7.42 -4.37 -5.72
C VAL A 31 6.62 -3.07 -5.84
N GLU A 32 6.34 -2.43 -4.71
CA GLU A 32 5.61 -1.17 -4.67
C GLU A 32 6.46 -0.09 -4.01
N TYR A 33 6.53 1.09 -4.64
CA TYR A 33 7.20 2.26 -4.10
C TYR A 33 6.22 3.44 -4.06
N GLY A 34 5.95 3.94 -2.87
CA GLY A 34 5.09 5.11 -2.65
C GLY A 34 5.88 6.33 -2.22
N ARG A 35 5.53 7.51 -2.75
CA ARG A 35 6.04 8.81 -2.29
C ARG A 35 4.90 9.79 -2.12
N GLY A 36 4.85 10.47 -0.97
CA GLY A 36 3.81 11.44 -0.64
C GLY A 36 3.52 11.46 0.85
N VAL A 37 2.29 11.84 1.21
CA VAL A 37 1.84 11.80 2.60
C VAL A 37 1.44 10.37 2.96
N ILE A 38 2.41 9.49 3.19
CA ILE A 38 2.19 8.05 3.45
C ILE A 38 1.15 7.78 4.56
N PRO A 39 1.08 8.54 5.68
CA PRO A 39 0.04 8.33 6.67
C PRO A 39 -1.39 8.43 6.13
N SER A 40 -1.65 9.24 5.09
CA SER A 40 -3.00 9.38 4.55
C SER A 40 -3.44 8.16 3.72
N THR A 41 -2.49 7.42 3.12
CA THR A 41 -2.82 6.22 2.33
C THR A 41 -3.17 5.03 3.24
N LEU A 42 -2.72 5.03 4.50
CA LEU A 42 -3.07 3.99 5.47
C LEU A 42 -4.58 3.92 5.76
N PHE A 43 -5.28 5.07 5.72
CA PHE A 43 -6.75 5.08 5.90
C PHE A 43 -7.46 4.28 4.81
N PHE A 44 -6.98 4.39 3.57
CA PHE A 44 -7.49 3.59 2.45
C PHE A 44 -7.13 2.11 2.62
N ALA A 45 -5.87 1.81 2.91
CA ALA A 45 -5.39 0.44 3.05
C ALA A 45 -6.08 -0.35 4.19
N LEU A 46 -6.49 0.32 5.27
CA LEU A 46 -7.11 -0.30 6.45
C LEU A 46 -8.65 -0.25 6.44
N ALA A 47 -9.29 0.40 5.46
CA ALA A 47 -10.74 0.58 5.44
C ALA A 47 -11.49 -0.78 5.47
N ASP A 48 -11.15 -1.69 4.56
CA ASP A 48 -11.75 -3.03 4.51
C ASP A 48 -11.33 -3.90 5.69
N THR A 49 -10.18 -3.64 6.30
CA THR A 49 -9.76 -4.35 7.52
C THR A 49 -10.70 -4.00 8.69
N VAL A 50 -11.07 -2.73 8.83
CA VAL A 50 -11.93 -2.26 9.92
C VAL A 50 -13.42 -2.56 9.66
N PHE A 51 -13.92 -2.26 8.46
CA PHE A 51 -15.35 -2.32 8.16
C PHE A 51 -15.78 -3.54 7.34
N GLY A 52 -14.84 -4.21 6.66
CA GLY A 52 -15.11 -5.40 5.86
C GLY A 52 -14.86 -6.70 6.62
N THR A 53 -13.62 -6.92 7.08
CA THR A 53 -13.20 -8.17 7.74
C THR A 53 -13.26 -8.11 9.26
N THR A 54 -13.22 -6.92 9.85
CA THR A 54 -13.10 -6.70 11.31
C THR A 54 -11.90 -7.43 11.93
N ASP A 55 -10.83 -7.64 11.15
CA ASP A 55 -9.62 -8.31 11.62
C ASP A 55 -8.67 -7.32 12.31
N PHE A 56 -8.89 -7.15 13.61
CA PHE A 56 -8.09 -6.23 14.41
C PHE A 56 -6.68 -6.76 14.72
N VAL A 57 -6.39 -8.05 14.48
CA VAL A 57 -5.03 -8.58 14.60
C VAL A 57 -4.19 -8.07 13.44
N VAL A 58 -4.68 -8.18 12.21
CA VAL A 58 -4.01 -7.63 11.02
C VAL A 58 -3.87 -6.11 11.12
N PHE A 59 -4.90 -5.42 11.62
CA PHE A 59 -4.82 -3.98 11.88
C PHE A 59 -3.65 -3.64 12.81
N TYR A 60 -3.56 -4.30 13.96
CA TYR A 60 -2.49 -4.08 14.93
C TYR A 60 -1.11 -4.38 14.34
N GLU A 61 -0.95 -5.51 13.67
CA GLU A 61 0.32 -5.91 13.06
C GLU A 61 0.79 -4.89 12.01
N THR A 62 -0.13 -4.37 11.19
CA THR A 62 0.17 -3.36 10.18
C THR A 62 0.68 -2.06 10.81
N ILE A 63 -0.03 -1.55 11.83
CA ILE A 63 0.37 -0.33 12.54
C ILE A 63 1.71 -0.54 13.28
N LYS A 64 1.91 -1.70 13.89
CA LYS A 64 3.16 -2.05 14.58
C LYS A 64 4.35 -2.03 13.62
N ILE A 65 4.23 -2.66 12.44
CA ILE A 65 5.30 -2.66 11.43
C ILE A 65 5.60 -1.23 10.97
N TYR A 66 4.57 -0.42 10.71
CA TYR A 66 4.75 0.98 10.34
C TYR A 66 5.48 1.79 11.42
N ALA A 67 5.12 1.60 12.70
CA ALA A 67 5.78 2.26 13.82
C ALA A 67 7.25 1.83 14.00
N ILE A 68 7.55 0.54 13.81
CA ILE A 68 8.93 0.03 13.83
C ILE A 68 9.75 0.69 12.72
N ALA A 69 9.21 0.74 11.49
CA ALA A 69 9.88 1.38 10.36
C ALA A 69 10.14 2.88 10.62
N LEU A 70 9.17 3.62 11.14
CA LEU A 70 9.37 5.01 11.54
C LEU A 70 10.46 5.15 12.61
N GLY A 71 10.50 4.27 13.61
CA GLY A 71 11.56 4.27 14.61
C GLY A 71 12.95 4.01 13.99
N GLN A 72 13.04 3.11 13.01
CA GLN A 72 14.27 2.82 12.28
C GLN A 72 14.75 4.02 11.46
N GLU A 73 13.84 4.69 10.74
CA GLU A 73 14.17 5.89 9.95
C GLU A 73 14.60 7.06 10.85
N LEU A 74 13.94 7.23 12.00
CA LEU A 74 14.31 8.23 13.00
C LEU A 74 15.71 7.98 13.56
N LEU A 75 16.03 6.73 13.92
CA LEU A 75 17.36 6.36 14.43
C LEU A 75 18.48 6.54 13.39
N GLN A 76 18.15 6.44 12.11
CA GLN A 76 19.08 6.70 11.00
C GLN A 76 19.20 8.19 10.66
N GLY A 77 18.34 9.05 11.20
CA GLY A 77 18.32 10.50 10.91
C GLY A 77 17.72 10.83 9.55
N ASN A 78 16.91 9.94 8.99
CA ASN A 78 16.23 10.15 7.70
C ASN A 78 14.93 10.95 7.84
N ILE A 79 14.43 11.10 9.07
CA ILE A 79 13.26 11.91 9.46
C ILE A 79 13.53 12.65 10.78
#